data_AF-A0AAE1X4J4-F1
#
_entry.id   AF-A0AAE1X4J4-F1
#
_cell.length_a   1.000
_cell.length_b   1.000
_cell.length_c   1.000
_cell.angle_alpha   90.00
_cell.angle_beta   90.00
_cell.angle_gamma   90.00
#
_symmetry.space_group_name_H-M   'P 1'
#
loop_
_entity.id
_entity.type
_entity.pdbx_description
1 polymer ?
#
loop_
_entity_poly.entity_id
_entity_poly.type
_entity_poly.pdbx_seq_one_letter_code
_entity_poly.pdbx_strand_id
1 'polypeptide(L)'
;MSLIGIWYIGELGLGLGLGLGFVQIFNLIVPQNLEIKAQKSEKFRIGVLGASGYTGSEIIRLIASHPNYQITLMTADRKAGLSIGSVFPHLVRQDLPDMVAVKDADFSPVDAVFCCLPHGTTQEIIKGLPSSLKIVDLSADFRLQDVAEYEEWYGQPHRAQELQKEAVYGLTEICRPEIQNARLVANPGCYPTSIQLPLIPLIKANLIEVKNIIIDSKSGVSGAGRGAKEANLYTEIAEGIHSYGVTRHRHGKSQACFRHHSQTMKRSNLFPIGDFQCQIEQGLSEAAKSKVTVSFTPHLMPMSRGMQSTIYVEMAPGASTEDLYQHLRHFYEKEEFVVLLGKNEVPHTRHVRGSNYCLINVFPDRIPGRAIIISVIDNLVKGASGQALQNLNLMMEKMALNFNASAVYSLQNLPSFRRTQSCILSWKPNQLCQNTPRVFCSMNMAADQSGDSRKLSIGDVVEKARRLWDSSPQPVKSFPWNKTLDNFIQLVVDLVLAVFKYLSIPLFTVTSISEMSYCAHERKLYLIPLPFLVGVAVAGVLKDAALGSSPYLEHAEVPWHLIAVVIFFTLLKFPGPYYPYWGRIFIPHFANGALLRTLWFMFLWSRRPRRTSENNQPALMTDNHKTDEA
;
A
#
# COMPACT_ATOMS: atom_id res chain seq x y z
N MET A 1 -56.87 -28.99 7.43
CA MET A 1 -58.14 -29.36 6.77
C MET A 1 -57.93 -29.08 5.28
N SER A 2 -57.48 -30.09 4.53
CA SER A 2 -58.32 -30.97 3.68
C SER A 2 -58.06 -30.54 2.23
N LEU A 3 -57.84 -31.33 1.19
CA LEU A 3 -57.79 -32.76 0.88
C LEU A 3 -57.20 -32.77 -0.55
N ILE A 4 -56.12 -33.50 -0.84
CA ILE A 4 -56.13 -34.74 -1.66
C ILE A 4 -56.54 -34.56 -3.14
N GLY A 5 -55.57 -34.79 -4.03
CA GLY A 5 -55.58 -36.03 -4.83
C GLY A 5 -55.46 -35.90 -6.36
N ILE A 6 -54.35 -36.34 -6.99
CA ILE A 6 -53.91 -37.68 -7.49
C ILE A 6 -54.15 -37.86 -9.02
N TRP A 7 -53.14 -38.45 -9.69
CA TRP A 7 -53.07 -39.17 -11.00
C TRP A 7 -52.66 -38.31 -12.22
N TYR A 8 -51.46 -38.43 -12.83
CA TYR A 8 -50.61 -39.54 -13.33
C TYR A 8 -51.20 -40.31 -14.54
N ILE A 9 -50.41 -40.34 -15.63
CA ILE A 9 -50.34 -41.17 -16.87
C ILE A 9 -49.88 -40.20 -17.98
N GLY A 10 -48.86 -40.43 -18.81
CA GLY A 10 -48.06 -41.59 -19.16
C GLY A 10 -47.55 -41.36 -20.60
N GLU A 11 -46.31 -41.74 -20.86
CA GLU A 11 -45.46 -41.46 -22.03
C GLU A 11 -46.05 -41.83 -23.42
N LEU A 12 -45.58 -41.14 -24.47
CA LEU A 12 -44.99 -41.77 -25.68
C LEU A 12 -44.35 -40.72 -26.60
N GLY A 13 -43.15 -41.01 -27.08
CA GLY A 13 -42.23 -40.07 -27.72
C GLY A 13 -42.25 -40.04 -29.25
N LEU A 14 -41.26 -39.26 -29.74
CA LEU A 14 -40.65 -39.25 -31.07
C LEU A 14 -41.50 -38.79 -32.27
N GLY A 15 -41.00 -37.74 -32.94
CA GLY A 15 -41.19 -37.59 -34.39
C GLY A 15 -41.41 -36.17 -34.88
N LEU A 16 -40.30 -35.47 -35.16
CA LEU A 16 -40.08 -34.57 -36.30
C LEU A 16 -41.30 -33.95 -37.01
N GLY A 17 -41.35 -32.61 -37.01
CA GLY A 17 -41.89 -31.84 -38.13
C GLY A 17 -42.78 -30.67 -37.72
N LEU A 18 -42.58 -29.52 -38.39
CA LEU A 18 -43.40 -28.29 -38.36
C LEU A 18 -42.94 -27.18 -37.39
N GLY A 19 -41.66 -26.82 -37.46
CA GLY A 19 -41.16 -25.52 -37.02
C GLY A 19 -41.21 -24.48 -38.15
N LEU A 20 -42.39 -24.12 -38.67
CA LEU A 20 -42.56 -23.02 -39.65
C LEU A 20 -43.89 -22.25 -39.47
N GLY A 21 -44.43 -22.19 -38.24
CA GLY A 21 -45.71 -21.51 -37.96
C GLY A 21 -45.72 -20.54 -36.78
N PHE A 22 -44.59 -20.32 -36.09
CA PHE A 22 -44.58 -19.55 -34.82
C PHE A 22 -43.62 -18.34 -34.78
N VAL A 23 -42.91 -18.04 -35.88
CA VAL A 23 -42.01 -16.86 -35.95
C VAL A 23 -42.71 -15.61 -36.51
N GLN A 24 -43.96 -15.72 -36.98
CA GLN A 24 -44.65 -14.61 -37.67
C GLN A 24 -45.67 -13.82 -36.82
N ILE A 25 -45.89 -14.17 -35.55
CA ILE A 25 -46.86 -13.45 -34.69
C ILE A 25 -46.18 -12.64 -33.56
N PHE A 26 -44.87 -12.81 -33.33
CA PHE A 26 -44.13 -12.00 -32.34
C PHE A 26 -43.48 -10.72 -32.91
N ASN A 27 -43.48 -10.54 -34.24
CA ASN A 27 -42.88 -9.38 -34.90
C ASN A 27 -43.85 -8.23 -35.22
N LEU A 28 -45.09 -8.27 -34.70
CA LEU A 28 -46.12 -7.24 -34.96
C LEU A 28 -46.46 -6.36 -33.75
N ILE A 29 -45.84 -6.56 -32.58
CA ILE A 29 -46.09 -5.75 -31.37
C ILE A 29 -44.77 -5.42 -30.62
N VAL A 30 -43.71 -5.09 -31.37
CA VAL A 30 -42.53 -4.45 -30.79
C VAL A 30 -42.10 -3.35 -31.75
N PRO A 31 -42.15 -2.07 -31.36
CA PRO A 31 -41.64 -1.00 -32.20
C PRO A 31 -40.14 -1.22 -32.42
N GLN A 32 -39.79 -1.70 -33.61
CA GLN A 32 -38.43 -1.61 -34.16
C GLN A 32 -38.18 -0.13 -34.47
N ASN A 33 -37.65 0.59 -33.48
CA ASN A 33 -36.78 1.77 -33.58
C ASN A 33 -36.76 2.48 -32.23
N LEU A 34 -36.05 1.89 -31.28
CA LEU A 34 -35.37 2.63 -30.23
C LEU A 34 -33.90 2.26 -30.33
N GLU A 35 -33.21 2.85 -31.31
CA GLU A 35 -31.81 3.18 -31.09
C GLU A 35 -31.78 4.03 -29.82
N ILE A 36 -31.49 3.40 -28.69
CA ILE A 36 -30.93 4.14 -27.56
C ILE A 36 -29.57 4.61 -28.08
N LYS A 37 -29.55 5.81 -28.68
CA LYS A 37 -28.33 6.60 -28.73
C LYS A 37 -27.88 6.70 -27.28
N ALA A 38 -26.89 5.89 -26.91
CA ALA A 38 -26.15 6.11 -25.68
C ALA A 38 -25.57 7.51 -25.82
N GLN A 39 -26.29 8.50 -25.29
CA GLN A 39 -25.83 9.87 -25.23
C GLN A 39 -24.57 9.78 -24.37
N LYS A 40 -23.41 9.91 -25.02
CA LYS A 40 -22.11 9.83 -24.38
C LYS A 40 -22.10 10.97 -23.38
N SER A 41 -22.37 10.67 -22.11
CA SER A 41 -22.30 11.65 -21.03
C SER A 41 -20.93 12.31 -21.13
N GLU A 42 -20.89 13.60 -21.45
CA GLU A 42 -19.63 14.34 -21.42
C GLU A 42 -19.05 14.21 -20.02
N LYS A 43 -17.82 13.72 -19.93
CA LYS A 43 -17.13 13.58 -18.66
C LYS A 43 -16.64 14.97 -18.23
N PHE A 44 -16.74 15.28 -16.94
CA PHE A 44 -16.10 16.46 -16.40
C PHE A 44 -14.58 16.33 -16.51
N ARG A 45 -13.96 17.42 -16.94
CA ARG A 45 -12.55 17.53 -17.28
C ARG A 45 -11.79 18.01 -16.05
N ILE A 46 -10.91 17.15 -15.55
CA ILE A 46 -10.23 17.32 -14.27
C ILE A 46 -8.76 17.66 -14.48
N GLY A 47 -8.30 18.71 -13.79
CA GLY A 47 -6.88 19.04 -13.64
C GLY A 47 -6.29 18.48 -12.34
N VAL A 48 -5.08 17.93 -12.41
CA VAL A 48 -4.32 17.48 -11.23
C VAL A 48 -3.05 18.31 -11.11
N LEU A 49 -3.04 19.27 -10.19
CA LEU A 49 -1.87 20.10 -9.93
C LEU A 49 -0.93 19.40 -8.95
N GLY A 50 0.32 19.13 -9.34
CA GLY A 50 1.26 18.35 -8.51
C GLY A 50 1.07 16.84 -8.64
N ALA A 51 0.85 16.34 -9.86
CA ALA A 51 0.59 14.93 -10.17
C ALA A 51 1.72 13.96 -9.75
N SER A 52 2.96 14.45 -9.60
CA SER A 52 4.14 13.60 -9.34
C SER A 52 4.32 13.15 -7.87
N GLY A 53 3.47 13.61 -6.95
CA GLY A 53 3.42 13.20 -5.55
C GLY A 53 2.54 11.96 -5.32
N TYR A 54 2.55 11.40 -4.09
CA TYR A 54 1.72 10.23 -3.77
C TYR A 54 0.22 10.54 -3.80
N THR A 55 -0.22 11.71 -3.32
CA THR A 55 -1.62 12.13 -3.40
C THR A 55 -2.07 12.36 -4.84
N GLY A 56 -1.25 13.02 -5.66
CA GLY A 56 -1.49 13.17 -7.11
C GLY A 56 -1.64 11.82 -7.81
N SER A 57 -0.71 10.89 -7.58
CA SER A 57 -0.79 9.52 -8.10
C SER A 57 -2.06 8.79 -7.66
N GLU A 58 -2.52 9.02 -6.43
CA GLU A 58 -3.71 8.36 -5.90
C GLU A 58 -5.00 8.95 -6.47
N ILE A 59 -5.08 10.28 -6.69
CA ILE A 59 -6.16 10.92 -7.46
C ILE A 59 -6.25 10.32 -8.86
N ILE A 60 -5.11 10.19 -9.55
CA ILE A 60 -5.07 9.59 -10.89
C ILE A 60 -5.59 8.15 -10.86
N ARG A 61 -5.12 7.34 -9.89
CA ARG A 61 -5.60 5.97 -9.70
C ARG A 61 -7.11 5.90 -9.48
N LEU A 62 -7.68 6.80 -8.69
CA LEU A 62 -9.12 6.81 -8.38
C LEU A 62 -9.97 7.29 -9.57
N ILE A 63 -9.51 8.31 -10.31
CA ILE A 63 -10.23 8.82 -11.48
C ILE A 63 -10.21 7.82 -12.65
N ALA A 64 -9.18 6.98 -12.76
CA ALA A 64 -9.06 5.98 -13.82
C ALA A 64 -10.30 5.09 -13.99
N SER A 65 -11.00 4.79 -12.90
CA SER A 65 -12.24 3.99 -12.89
C SER A 65 -13.50 4.84 -12.64
N HIS A 66 -13.40 6.17 -12.61
CA HIS A 66 -14.54 7.03 -12.33
C HIS A 66 -15.41 7.20 -13.59
N PRO A 67 -16.74 6.98 -13.51
CA PRO A 67 -17.59 6.99 -14.70
C PRO A 67 -17.71 8.38 -15.33
N ASN A 68 -17.67 9.43 -14.51
CA ASN A 68 -18.03 10.78 -14.94
C ASN A 68 -16.85 11.74 -15.07
N TYR A 69 -15.63 11.32 -14.70
CA TYR A 69 -14.45 12.20 -14.69
C TYR A 69 -13.38 11.72 -15.65
N GLN A 70 -12.68 12.67 -16.26
CA GLN A 70 -11.55 12.44 -17.13
C GLN A 70 -10.43 13.43 -16.79
N ILE A 71 -9.20 12.95 -16.68
CA ILE A 71 -8.05 13.82 -16.46
C ILE A 71 -7.64 14.43 -17.80
N THR A 72 -7.67 15.75 -17.89
CA THR A 72 -7.31 16.51 -19.11
C THR A 72 -6.10 17.41 -18.91
N LEU A 73 -5.72 17.66 -17.66
CA LEU A 73 -4.55 18.46 -17.32
C LEU A 73 -3.81 17.81 -16.15
N MET A 74 -2.49 17.69 -16.26
CA MET A 74 -1.63 17.32 -15.15
C MET A 74 -0.46 18.28 -15.09
N THR A 75 -0.07 18.67 -13.87
CA THR A 75 1.10 19.53 -13.70
C THR A 75 2.12 18.93 -12.75
N ALA A 76 3.38 19.29 -13.00
CA ALA A 76 4.51 19.03 -12.12
C ALA A 76 5.51 20.18 -12.22
N ASP A 77 6.32 20.34 -11.20
CA ASP A 77 7.42 21.32 -11.21
C ASP A 77 8.64 20.73 -11.95
N ARG A 78 9.56 20.08 -11.23
CA ARG A 78 10.78 19.46 -11.80
C ARG A 78 10.56 18.36 -12.86
N LYS A 79 9.32 17.92 -13.06
CA LYS A 79 8.96 16.81 -13.95
C LYS A 79 7.99 17.23 -15.06
N ALA A 80 7.84 18.53 -15.30
CA ALA A 80 7.16 19.02 -16.50
C ALA A 80 7.83 18.48 -17.77
N GLY A 81 7.03 18.20 -18.80
CA GLY A 81 7.42 17.56 -20.06
C GLY A 81 7.54 16.02 -19.99
N LEU A 82 7.38 15.41 -18.82
CA LEU A 82 7.43 13.96 -18.67
C LEU A 82 6.03 13.34 -18.60
N SER A 83 5.89 12.13 -19.15
CA SER A 83 4.70 11.30 -18.94
C SER A 83 4.62 10.81 -17.50
N ILE A 84 3.41 10.66 -16.97
CA ILE A 84 3.22 10.15 -15.60
C ILE A 84 3.74 8.72 -15.45
N GLY A 85 3.71 7.90 -16.50
CA GLY A 85 4.23 6.53 -16.51
C GLY A 85 5.74 6.45 -16.22
N SER A 86 6.52 7.45 -16.66
CA SER A 86 7.95 7.55 -16.33
C SER A 86 8.20 7.79 -14.84
N VAL A 87 7.23 8.39 -14.15
CA VAL A 87 7.30 8.79 -12.75
C VAL A 87 6.69 7.74 -11.82
N PHE A 88 5.60 7.12 -12.27
CA PHE A 88 4.84 6.08 -11.60
C PHE A 88 4.49 4.97 -12.61
N PRO A 89 5.35 3.95 -12.76
CA PRO A 89 5.18 2.90 -13.76
C PRO A 89 3.85 2.14 -13.68
N HIS A 90 3.24 2.09 -12.49
CA HIS A 90 1.94 1.44 -12.29
C HIS A 90 0.77 2.17 -12.98
N LEU A 91 0.97 3.41 -13.47
CA LEU A 91 -0.04 4.20 -14.19
C LEU A 91 0.11 4.16 -15.72
N VAL A 92 1.09 3.41 -16.26
CA VAL A 92 1.46 3.43 -17.70
C VAL A 92 0.35 3.00 -18.67
N ARG A 93 -0.65 2.25 -18.20
CA ARG A 93 -1.77 1.78 -19.04
C ARG A 93 -2.89 2.81 -19.22
N GLN A 94 -2.82 3.94 -18.52
CA GLN A 94 -3.84 4.98 -18.64
C GLN A 94 -3.44 5.96 -19.74
N ASP A 95 -4.39 6.29 -20.60
CA ASP A 95 -4.25 7.37 -21.56
C ASP A 95 -4.39 8.70 -20.83
N LEU A 96 -3.26 9.35 -20.56
CA LEU A 96 -3.16 10.55 -19.73
C LEU A 96 -2.26 11.57 -20.43
N PRO A 97 -2.57 12.88 -20.33
CA PRO A 97 -1.73 13.92 -20.91
C PRO A 97 -0.35 13.95 -20.26
N ASP A 98 0.67 14.44 -20.99
CA ASP A 98 1.96 14.72 -20.36
C ASP A 98 1.83 15.83 -19.31
N MET A 99 2.69 15.78 -18.28
CA MET A 99 2.65 16.80 -17.24
C MET A 99 3.26 18.10 -17.76
N VAL A 100 2.62 19.23 -17.49
CA VAL A 100 3.14 20.57 -17.84
C VAL A 100 3.54 21.36 -16.58
N ALA A 101 4.28 22.45 -16.74
CA ALA A 101 4.48 23.37 -15.63
C ALA A 101 3.18 24.14 -15.35
N VAL A 102 2.91 24.46 -14.07
CA VAL A 102 1.66 25.14 -13.68
C VAL A 102 1.46 26.47 -14.41
N LYS A 103 2.56 27.22 -14.63
CA LYS A 103 2.55 28.50 -15.36
C LYS A 103 2.16 28.38 -16.84
N ASP A 104 2.36 27.20 -17.43
CA ASP A 104 2.11 26.91 -18.84
C ASP A 104 0.79 26.12 -19.03
N ALA A 105 0.04 25.91 -17.94
CA ALA A 105 -1.21 25.15 -17.96
C ALA A 105 -2.38 25.99 -18.48
N ASP A 106 -3.12 25.45 -19.44
CA ASP A 106 -4.41 26.01 -19.88
C ASP A 106 -5.55 25.41 -19.06
N PHE A 107 -6.29 26.28 -18.36
CA PHE A 107 -7.43 25.92 -17.53
C PHE A 107 -8.77 26.14 -18.24
N SER A 108 -8.79 26.72 -19.45
CA SER A 108 -10.01 26.98 -20.19
C SER A 108 -10.87 25.73 -20.47
N PRO A 109 -10.31 24.52 -20.70
CA PRO A 109 -11.09 23.32 -20.91
C PRO A 109 -11.21 22.48 -19.63
N VAL A 110 -10.97 23.03 -18.44
CA VAL A 110 -11.00 22.30 -17.17
C VAL A 110 -12.21 22.74 -16.36
N ASP A 111 -12.93 21.79 -15.78
CA ASP A 111 -14.13 22.05 -14.98
C ASP A 111 -13.82 22.07 -13.48
N ALA A 112 -12.87 21.23 -13.04
CA ALA A 112 -12.42 21.17 -11.65
C ALA A 112 -10.95 20.78 -11.52
N VAL A 113 -10.32 21.17 -10.40
CA VAL A 113 -8.92 20.86 -10.12
C VAL A 113 -8.70 20.28 -8.73
N PHE A 114 -7.77 19.33 -8.65
CA PHE A 114 -7.16 18.88 -7.40
C PHE A 114 -5.78 19.53 -7.23
N CYS A 115 -5.56 20.20 -6.10
CA CYS A 115 -4.26 20.78 -5.78
C CYS A 115 -3.49 19.86 -4.83
N CYS A 116 -2.53 19.10 -5.36
CA CYS A 116 -1.64 18.18 -4.65
C CYS A 116 -0.25 18.78 -4.42
N LEU A 117 -0.21 20.08 -4.09
CA LEU A 117 1.00 20.88 -4.03
C LEU A 117 1.55 20.98 -2.59
N PRO A 118 2.84 21.31 -2.42
CA PRO A 118 3.40 21.64 -1.11
C PRO A 118 2.71 22.87 -0.49
N HIS A 119 2.57 22.88 0.83
CA HIS A 119 2.07 24.06 1.57
C HIS A 119 2.90 25.32 1.24
N GLY A 120 2.25 26.47 1.22
CA GLY A 120 2.83 27.77 0.88
C GLY A 120 2.84 28.10 -0.61
N THR A 121 2.84 27.09 -1.49
CA THR A 121 2.76 27.32 -2.94
C THR A 121 1.32 27.44 -3.42
N THR A 122 0.38 26.77 -2.74
CA THR A 122 -0.99 26.61 -3.21
C THR A 122 -1.78 27.92 -3.13
N GLN A 123 -1.51 28.76 -2.13
CA GLN A 123 -2.22 30.04 -1.93
C GLN A 123 -2.17 30.95 -3.17
N GLU A 124 -0.96 31.16 -3.70
CA GLU A 124 -0.76 32.03 -4.87
C GLU A 124 -1.30 31.40 -6.15
N ILE A 125 -1.10 30.09 -6.31
CA ILE A 125 -1.60 29.35 -7.47
C ILE A 125 -3.14 29.41 -7.51
N ILE A 126 -3.81 29.07 -6.41
CA ILE A 126 -5.28 29.10 -6.33
C ILE A 126 -5.82 30.52 -6.53
N LYS A 127 -5.11 31.55 -6.05
CA LYS A 127 -5.48 32.95 -6.30
C LYS A 127 -5.44 33.34 -7.78
N GLY A 128 -4.55 32.72 -8.56
CA GLY A 128 -4.46 32.93 -10.01
C GLY A 128 -5.42 32.07 -10.85
N LEU A 129 -6.14 31.11 -10.25
CA LEU A 129 -7.04 30.22 -10.98
C LEU A 129 -8.36 30.91 -11.37
N PRO A 130 -8.95 30.56 -12.53
CA PRO A 130 -10.27 31.06 -12.93
C PRO A 130 -11.34 30.82 -11.87
N SER A 131 -12.22 31.80 -11.68
CA SER A 131 -13.33 31.73 -10.71
C SER A 131 -14.41 30.70 -11.06
N SER A 132 -14.46 30.23 -12.30
CA SER A 132 -15.36 29.17 -12.76
C SER A 132 -14.97 27.78 -12.25
N LEU A 133 -13.71 27.56 -11.88
CA LEU A 133 -13.22 26.24 -11.46
C LEU A 133 -13.72 25.86 -10.07
N LYS A 134 -14.12 24.60 -9.93
CA LYS A 134 -14.21 23.93 -8.63
C LYS A 134 -12.82 23.48 -8.20
N ILE A 135 -12.44 23.75 -6.95
CA ILE A 135 -11.09 23.54 -6.44
C ILE A 135 -11.16 22.70 -5.18
N VAL A 136 -10.43 21.59 -5.16
CA VAL A 136 -10.19 20.81 -3.95
C VAL A 136 -8.69 20.86 -3.63
N ASP A 137 -8.33 21.59 -2.59
CA ASP A 137 -6.95 21.71 -2.13
C ASP A 137 -6.60 20.62 -1.12
N LEU A 138 -5.62 19.77 -1.44
CA LEU A 138 -5.10 18.74 -0.54
C LEU A 138 -3.97 19.26 0.35
N SER A 139 -3.48 20.47 0.10
CA SER A 139 -2.52 21.15 0.97
C SER A 139 -3.19 21.57 2.29
N ALA A 140 -2.42 22.21 3.17
CA ALA A 140 -2.93 22.72 4.43
C ALA A 140 -3.24 24.22 4.42
N ASP A 141 -3.02 24.88 3.28
CA ASP A 141 -3.01 26.33 3.19
C ASP A 141 -4.35 26.97 3.53
N PHE A 142 -5.45 26.32 3.15
CA PHE A 142 -6.80 26.84 3.36
C PHE A 142 -7.59 26.19 4.51
N ARG A 143 -6.94 25.36 5.33
CA ARG A 143 -7.62 24.54 6.35
C ARG A 143 -7.95 25.29 7.64
N LEU A 144 -7.08 26.22 8.04
CA LEU A 144 -7.26 27.00 9.26
C LEU A 144 -8.04 28.27 8.92
N GLN A 145 -9.14 28.51 9.63
CA GLN A 145 -9.98 29.69 9.39
C GLN A 145 -9.28 30.97 9.86
N ASP A 146 -8.57 30.90 11.00
CA ASP A 146 -7.79 32.02 11.52
C ASP A 146 -6.43 32.11 10.80
N VAL A 147 -6.23 33.24 10.13
CA VAL A 147 -4.99 33.57 9.41
C VAL A 147 -3.80 33.70 10.38
N ALA A 148 -4.02 34.18 11.60
CA ALA A 148 -2.97 34.29 12.60
C ALA A 148 -2.52 32.91 13.09
N GLU A 149 -3.44 31.95 13.22
CA GLU A 149 -3.12 30.56 13.51
C GLU A 149 -2.34 29.92 12.36
N TYR A 150 -2.73 30.18 11.10
CA TYR A 150 -1.96 29.73 9.95
C TYR A 150 -0.50 30.23 10.02
N GLU A 151 -0.30 31.52 10.27
CA GLU A 151 1.03 32.10 10.32
C GLU A 151 1.91 31.49 11.42
N GLU A 152 1.36 31.29 12.62
CA GLU A 152 2.05 30.64 13.75
C GLU A 152 2.48 29.19 13.42
N TRP A 153 1.60 28.41 12.78
CA TRP A 153 1.84 26.98 12.55
C TRP A 153 2.66 26.68 11.29
N TYR A 154 2.55 27.53 10.28
CA TYR A 154 3.18 27.34 8.99
C TYR A 154 4.39 28.26 8.76
N GLY A 155 4.62 29.24 9.65
CA GLY A 155 5.81 30.08 9.69
C GLY A 155 5.88 31.11 8.55
N GLN A 156 4.74 31.45 7.96
CA GLN A 156 4.63 32.42 6.87
C GLN A 156 3.23 33.06 6.84
N PRO A 157 3.10 34.33 6.44
CA PRO A 157 1.81 34.98 6.30
C PRO A 157 0.90 34.27 5.29
N HIS A 158 -0.40 34.27 5.53
CA HIS A 158 -1.38 33.79 4.55
C HIS A 158 -1.52 34.80 3.40
N ARG A 159 -1.19 34.40 2.17
CA ARG A 159 -1.13 35.27 0.98
C ARG A 159 -2.45 35.39 0.20
N ALA A 160 -3.47 34.66 0.63
CA ALA A 160 -4.79 34.60 -0.01
C ALA A 160 -5.94 34.79 0.99
N GLN A 161 -5.85 35.79 1.88
CA GLN A 161 -6.77 35.97 3.01
C GLN A 161 -8.25 36.10 2.61
N GLU A 162 -8.56 36.76 1.49
CA GLU A 162 -9.95 36.84 1.01
C GLU A 162 -10.48 35.48 0.55
N LEU A 163 -9.63 34.64 -0.06
CA LEU A 163 -10.00 33.27 -0.44
C LEU A 163 -10.13 32.34 0.78
N GLN A 164 -9.44 32.64 1.88
CA GLN A 164 -9.60 31.87 3.12
C GLN A 164 -11.03 31.92 3.66
N LYS A 165 -11.74 33.03 3.44
CA LYS A 165 -13.13 33.23 3.92
C LYS A 165 -14.16 32.37 3.16
N GLU A 166 -13.87 32.00 1.91
CA GLU A 166 -14.74 31.14 1.10
C GLU A 166 -14.38 29.64 1.19
N ALA A 167 -13.22 29.31 1.75
CA ALA A 167 -12.75 27.93 1.83
C ALA A 167 -13.60 27.12 2.81
N VAL A 168 -14.15 26.01 2.34
CA VAL A 168 -14.93 25.08 3.18
C VAL A 168 -14.04 23.90 3.59
N TYR A 169 -14.07 23.55 4.87
CA TYR A 169 -13.35 22.38 5.37
C TYR A 169 -14.00 21.07 4.89
N GLY A 170 -13.24 20.27 4.14
CA GLY A 170 -13.74 19.12 3.38
C GLY A 170 -13.90 17.81 4.16
N LEU A 171 -14.38 17.86 5.41
CA LEU A 171 -14.70 16.63 6.15
C LEU A 171 -16.13 16.20 5.82
N THR A 172 -16.25 15.40 4.76
CA THR A 172 -17.52 15.10 4.09
C THR A 172 -18.68 14.77 5.02
N GLU A 173 -18.50 13.84 5.96
CA GLU A 173 -19.56 13.35 6.84
C GLU A 173 -20.04 14.41 7.85
N ILE A 174 -19.29 15.49 8.02
CA ILE A 174 -19.60 16.58 8.96
C ILE A 174 -20.10 17.83 8.23
N CYS A 175 -19.49 18.19 7.10
CA CYS A 175 -19.71 19.46 6.40
C CYS A 175 -20.38 19.28 5.02
N ARG A 176 -21.14 18.19 4.81
CA ARG A 176 -21.74 17.83 3.52
C ARG A 176 -22.49 18.98 2.85
N PRO A 177 -23.39 19.72 3.54
CA PRO A 177 -24.15 20.81 2.91
C PRO A 177 -23.28 21.99 2.46
N GLU A 178 -22.26 22.33 3.24
CA GLU A 178 -21.33 23.42 2.94
C GLU A 178 -20.47 23.06 1.73
N ILE A 179 -19.96 21.82 1.69
CA ILE A 179 -19.13 21.29 0.59
C ILE A 179 -19.88 21.32 -0.75
N GLN A 180 -21.16 20.94 -0.76
CA GLN A 180 -21.98 20.90 -1.98
C GLN A 180 -22.08 22.27 -2.67
N ASN A 181 -22.04 23.36 -1.90
CA ASN A 181 -22.14 24.73 -2.42
C ASN A 181 -20.79 25.42 -2.59
N ALA A 182 -19.71 24.81 -2.08
CA ALA A 182 -18.38 25.38 -2.10
C ALA A 182 -17.80 25.49 -3.52
N ARG A 183 -17.01 26.55 -3.75
CA ARG A 183 -16.10 26.64 -4.89
C ARG A 183 -14.73 26.07 -4.53
N LEU A 184 -14.23 26.43 -3.36
CA LEU A 184 -12.95 26.00 -2.81
C LEU A 184 -13.17 25.13 -1.57
N VAL A 185 -12.69 23.89 -1.62
CA VAL A 185 -12.71 22.97 -0.49
C VAL A 185 -11.28 22.72 -0.02
N ALA A 186 -11.01 23.01 1.25
CA ALA A 186 -9.78 22.64 1.92
C ALA A 186 -9.91 21.21 2.45
N ASN A 187 -9.32 20.26 1.72
CA ASN A 187 -9.40 18.86 2.08
C ASN A 187 -8.64 18.59 3.40
N PRO A 188 -9.23 17.85 4.35
CA PRO A 188 -8.62 17.60 5.66
C PRO A 188 -7.27 16.89 5.59
N GLY A 189 -6.54 16.99 6.70
CA GLY A 189 -5.35 16.19 6.92
C GLY A 189 -5.74 14.77 7.32
N CYS A 190 -4.83 13.83 7.08
CA CYS A 190 -5.06 12.42 7.37
C CYS A 190 -5.36 12.15 8.86
N TYR A 191 -4.52 12.63 9.79
CA TYR A 191 -4.78 12.47 11.23
C TYR A 191 -6.04 13.22 11.69
N PRO A 192 -6.26 14.51 11.35
CA PRO A 192 -7.52 15.19 11.65
C PRO A 192 -8.75 14.39 11.22
N THR A 193 -8.72 13.75 10.05
CA THR A 193 -9.82 12.91 9.57
C THR A 193 -10.08 11.73 10.51
N SER A 194 -9.06 10.93 10.88
CA SER A 194 -9.26 9.78 11.77
C SER A 194 -9.70 10.17 13.18
N ILE A 195 -9.43 11.41 13.61
CA ILE A 195 -9.71 11.92 14.96
C ILE A 195 -11.07 12.61 15.04
N GLN A 196 -11.40 13.46 14.07
CA GLN A 196 -12.62 14.26 14.07
C GLN A 196 -13.86 13.42 13.78
N LEU A 197 -13.75 12.39 12.93
CA LEU A 197 -14.86 11.47 12.64
C LEU A 197 -15.45 10.85 13.93
N PRO A 198 -14.70 10.22 14.83
CA PRO A 198 -15.28 9.73 16.08
C PRO A 198 -15.61 10.82 17.10
N LEU A 199 -14.82 11.91 17.19
CA LEU A 199 -14.96 12.85 18.30
C LEU A 199 -16.05 13.90 18.11
N ILE A 200 -16.23 14.44 16.89
CA ILE A 200 -17.22 15.50 16.65
C ILE A 200 -18.64 15.08 17.05
N PRO A 201 -19.15 13.89 16.67
CA PRO A 201 -20.49 13.46 17.09
C PRO A 201 -20.63 13.37 18.61
N LEU A 202 -19.63 12.80 19.30
CA LEU A 202 -19.66 12.63 20.75
C LEU A 202 -19.60 13.96 21.51
N ILE A 203 -18.81 14.92 21.02
CA ILE A 203 -18.74 16.27 21.58
C ILE A 203 -20.07 17.01 21.37
N LYS A 204 -20.64 16.97 20.15
CA LYS A 204 -21.95 17.61 19.86
C LYS A 204 -23.07 17.05 20.73
N ALA A 205 -22.98 15.78 21.12
CA ALA A 205 -23.94 15.12 22.01
C ALA A 205 -23.64 15.29 23.51
N ASN A 206 -22.56 15.99 23.88
CA ASN A 206 -22.08 16.14 25.25
C ASN A 206 -21.87 14.81 25.99
N LEU A 207 -21.44 13.76 25.26
CA LEU A 207 -21.21 12.42 25.83
C LEU A 207 -19.80 12.24 26.39
N ILE A 208 -18.88 13.13 26.03
CA ILE A 208 -17.50 13.14 26.50
C ILE A 208 -17.13 14.53 27.01
N GLU A 209 -16.23 14.55 27.97
CA GLU A 209 -15.57 15.76 28.43
C GLU A 209 -14.60 16.29 27.36
N VAL A 210 -14.49 17.61 27.26
CA VAL A 210 -13.61 18.29 26.27
C VAL A 210 -12.21 18.60 26.81
N LYS A 211 -11.91 18.12 28.02
CA LYS A 211 -10.59 18.16 28.66
C LYS A 211 -9.91 16.80 28.56
N ASN A 212 -8.59 16.77 28.69
CA ASN A 212 -7.81 15.53 28.80
C ASN A 212 -7.99 14.55 27.63
N ILE A 213 -8.33 15.04 26.42
CA ILE A 213 -8.38 14.22 25.21
C ILE A 213 -6.94 13.88 24.79
N ILE A 214 -6.56 12.61 24.90
CA ILE A 214 -5.23 12.12 24.54
C ILE A 214 -5.33 11.30 23.26
N ILE A 215 -4.52 11.61 22.26
CA ILE A 215 -4.54 10.99 20.94
C ILE A 215 -3.15 10.45 20.64
N ASP A 216 -3.05 9.13 20.63
CA ASP A 216 -1.86 8.42 20.18
C ASP A 216 -2.15 7.84 18.78
N SER A 217 -1.56 8.46 17.76
CA SER A 217 -1.79 8.08 16.36
C SER A 217 -0.59 7.42 15.71
N LYS A 218 -0.84 6.49 14.80
CA LYS A 218 0.15 5.66 14.10
C LYS A 218 -0.10 5.79 12.60
N SER A 219 0.93 5.98 11.80
CA SER A 219 0.80 6.12 10.34
C SER A 219 1.87 5.36 9.58
N GLY A 220 1.51 4.81 8.43
CA GLY A 220 2.48 4.38 7.43
C GLY A 220 3.27 5.56 6.86
N VAL A 221 4.47 5.26 6.34
CA VAL A 221 5.47 6.24 5.90
C VAL A 221 5.02 7.08 4.70
N SER A 222 4.04 6.63 3.91
CA SER A 222 3.55 7.40 2.75
C SER A 222 2.97 8.77 3.13
N GLY A 223 2.55 8.97 4.37
CA GLY A 223 2.13 10.28 4.90
C GLY A 223 3.25 11.33 4.91
N ALA A 224 4.52 10.92 4.93
CA ALA A 224 5.67 11.82 4.86
C ALA A 224 5.96 12.32 3.42
N GLY A 225 5.21 11.82 2.42
CA GLY A 225 5.37 12.17 1.02
C GLY A 225 6.54 11.46 0.33
N ARG A 226 6.79 11.85 -0.93
CA ARG A 226 7.79 11.21 -1.81
C ARG A 226 9.15 11.96 -1.85
N GLY A 227 9.35 12.94 -0.97
CA GLY A 227 10.62 13.65 -0.88
C GLY A 227 11.74 12.71 -0.42
N ALA A 228 12.86 12.70 -1.14
CA ALA A 228 14.04 11.93 -0.76
C ALA A 228 14.70 12.59 0.46
N LYS A 229 14.47 12.02 1.64
CA LYS A 229 15.06 12.43 2.91
C LYS A 229 15.67 11.19 3.55
N GLU A 230 16.84 11.33 4.16
CA GLU A 230 17.56 10.24 4.83
C GLU A 230 16.64 9.51 5.83
N ALA A 231 15.96 10.27 6.68
CA ALA A 231 15.00 9.75 7.67
C ALA A 231 13.84 8.92 7.08
N ASN A 232 13.57 9.00 5.77
CA ASN A 232 12.50 8.26 5.09
C ASN A 232 13.02 7.11 4.22
N LEU A 233 14.33 6.83 4.25
CA LEU A 233 14.91 5.70 3.52
C LEU A 233 14.41 4.38 4.12
N TYR A 234 14.34 3.35 3.28
CA TYR A 234 13.84 2.04 3.71
C TYR A 234 14.61 1.49 4.91
N THR A 235 15.93 1.62 4.94
CA THR A 235 16.79 1.12 6.02
C THR A 235 16.62 1.87 7.33
N GLU A 236 16.21 3.15 7.29
CA GLU A 236 15.95 3.95 8.49
C GLU A 236 14.56 3.68 9.08
N ILE A 237 13.61 3.25 8.23
CA ILE A 237 12.21 3.06 8.62
C ILE A 237 11.89 1.60 8.95
N ALA A 238 12.48 0.63 8.26
CA ALA A 238 12.14 -0.78 8.42
C ALA A 238 12.49 -1.30 9.83
N GLU A 239 11.70 -2.27 10.32
CA GLU A 239 11.92 -2.98 11.60
C GLU A 239 11.91 -2.10 12.87
N GLY A 240 11.51 -0.84 12.77
CA GLY A 240 11.44 0.10 13.90
C GLY A 240 10.21 0.99 13.86
N ILE A 241 9.87 1.56 15.01
CA ILE A 241 8.86 2.63 15.15
C ILE A 241 9.49 3.79 15.90
N HIS A 242 9.02 5.02 15.65
CA HIS A 242 9.39 6.17 16.45
C HIS A 242 8.27 7.21 16.50
N SER A 243 8.20 7.95 17.60
CA SER A 243 7.37 9.14 17.71
C SER A 243 8.02 10.31 16.96
N TYR A 244 7.22 11.20 16.37
CA TYR A 244 7.71 12.42 15.72
C TYR A 244 6.75 13.56 15.99
N GLY A 245 7.19 14.81 15.80
CA GLY A 245 6.32 15.98 16.06
C GLY A 245 5.70 16.00 17.46
N VAL A 246 6.38 15.39 18.45
CA VAL A 246 5.88 15.28 19.81
C VAL A 246 5.69 16.69 20.36
N THR A 247 4.58 16.93 21.07
CA THR A 247 4.20 18.24 21.62
C THR A 247 3.72 19.25 20.58
N ARG A 248 4.36 19.33 19.42
CA ARG A 248 4.04 20.32 18.39
C ARG A 248 4.10 19.67 17.00
N HIS A 249 2.94 19.29 16.50
CA HIS A 249 2.71 18.81 15.14
C HIS A 249 1.74 19.76 14.43
N ARG A 250 1.88 20.00 13.13
CA ARG A 250 0.99 20.96 12.42
C ARG A 250 -0.49 20.58 12.44
N HIS A 251 -0.80 19.30 12.63
CA HIS A 251 -2.17 18.84 12.85
C HIS A 251 -2.63 18.91 14.32
N GLY A 252 -1.73 19.00 15.31
CA GLY A 252 -2.02 18.78 16.74
C GLY A 252 -0.97 19.39 17.70
N LYS A 253 -1.40 20.11 18.74
CA LYS A 253 -0.56 20.52 19.88
C LYS A 253 -0.71 19.52 21.04
N SER A 254 0.27 19.47 21.96
CA SER A 254 0.10 18.99 23.33
C SER A 254 0.70 20.05 24.25
N GLN A 255 -0.05 20.49 25.26
CA GLN A 255 0.34 21.64 26.10
C GLN A 255 1.35 21.28 27.22
N ALA A 256 1.95 20.09 27.20
CA ALA A 256 2.58 19.54 28.40
C ALA A 256 3.95 20.11 28.81
N CYS A 257 4.68 20.91 28.00
CA CYS A 257 6.08 21.22 28.33
C CYS A 257 6.45 22.69 28.62
N PHE A 258 5.54 23.68 28.51
CA PHE A 258 5.94 25.09 28.66
C PHE A 258 5.55 25.79 29.97
N ARG A 259 4.78 25.14 30.87
CA ARG A 259 4.46 25.77 32.18
C ARG A 259 5.65 25.85 33.14
N HIS A 260 6.70 25.03 33.00
CA HIS A 260 7.85 25.05 33.92
C HIS A 260 9.04 25.91 33.47
N HIS A 261 9.04 26.50 32.27
CA HIS A 261 10.10 27.43 31.84
C HIS A 261 9.68 28.92 31.88
N SER A 262 8.50 29.25 32.42
CA SER A 262 8.00 30.64 32.42
C SER A 262 8.60 31.58 33.49
N GLN A 263 9.48 31.10 34.37
CA GLN A 263 10.16 31.99 35.34
C GLN A 263 11.43 32.63 34.77
N THR A 264 12.09 32.05 33.77
CA THR A 264 13.34 32.58 33.19
C THR A 264 13.16 33.33 31.86
N MET A 265 12.02 33.19 31.16
CA MET A 265 11.74 33.89 29.90
C MET A 265 10.91 35.19 30.03
N LYS A 266 10.77 35.78 31.22
CA LYS A 266 10.13 37.10 31.38
C LYS A 266 11.02 38.29 30.97
N ARG A 267 12.24 38.07 30.49
CA ARG A 267 13.22 39.14 30.20
C ARG A 267 13.45 39.45 28.72
N SER A 268 12.80 38.76 27.79
CA SER A 268 12.83 39.13 26.37
C SER A 268 11.41 39.37 25.89
N ASN A 269 11.14 40.57 25.35
CA ASN A 269 9.94 40.92 24.59
C ASN A 269 9.84 40.13 23.26
N LEU A 270 10.10 38.82 23.29
CA LEU A 270 9.84 37.91 22.19
C LEU A 270 8.41 37.39 22.39
N PHE A 271 7.52 37.82 21.50
CA PHE A 271 6.16 37.35 21.23
C PHE A 271 5.52 36.40 22.27
N PRO A 272 4.39 36.77 22.90
CA PRO A 272 3.66 35.82 23.74
C PRO A 272 3.34 34.59 22.90
N ILE A 273 3.72 33.39 23.38
CA ILE A 273 3.34 32.12 22.77
C ILE A 273 1.81 32.07 22.81
N GLY A 274 1.20 32.47 21.70
CA GLY A 274 -0.22 32.70 21.62
C GLY A 274 -0.99 31.40 21.77
N ASP A 275 -2.25 31.60 22.10
CA ASP A 275 -3.21 30.56 22.43
C ASP A 275 -3.78 29.93 21.14
N PHE A 276 -2.94 29.71 20.13
CA PHE A 276 -3.31 29.31 18.76
C PHE A 276 -3.76 27.85 18.68
N GLN A 277 -4.86 27.61 17.98
CA GLN A 277 -5.42 26.29 17.70
C GLN A 277 -4.77 25.66 16.47
N CYS A 278 -4.71 24.33 16.47
CA CYS A 278 -4.31 23.54 15.31
C CYS A 278 -5.53 22.93 14.61
N GLN A 279 -5.31 22.28 13.47
CA GLN A 279 -6.39 21.70 12.66
C GLN A 279 -7.32 20.75 13.43
N ILE A 280 -6.79 19.89 14.32
CA ILE A 280 -7.62 19.01 15.17
C ILE A 280 -8.48 19.88 16.10
N GLU A 281 -7.86 20.80 16.84
CA GLU A 281 -8.50 21.61 17.87
C GLU A 281 -9.57 22.55 17.31
N GLN A 282 -9.37 23.14 16.12
CA GLN A 282 -10.38 24.00 15.50
C GLN A 282 -11.70 23.24 15.30
N GLY A 283 -11.66 22.06 14.65
CA GLY A 283 -12.86 21.25 14.40
C GLY A 283 -13.52 20.73 15.69
N LEU A 284 -12.74 20.39 16.71
CA LEU A 284 -13.30 19.98 18.01
C LEU A 284 -13.88 21.17 18.79
N SER A 285 -13.29 22.35 18.66
CA SER A 285 -13.75 23.57 19.34
C SER A 285 -15.02 24.13 18.73
N GLU A 286 -15.14 24.08 17.40
CA GLU A 286 -16.38 24.37 16.68
C GLU A 286 -17.52 23.45 17.16
N ALA A 287 -17.23 22.15 17.32
CA ALA A 287 -18.20 21.17 17.83
C ALA A 287 -18.58 21.43 19.31
N ALA A 288 -17.60 21.78 20.15
CA ALA A 288 -17.77 22.02 21.58
C ALA A 288 -18.32 23.41 21.93
N LYS A 289 -18.35 24.34 20.97
CA LYS A 289 -18.61 25.78 21.18
C LYS A 289 -17.75 26.39 22.30
N SER A 290 -16.58 25.82 22.51
CA SER A 290 -15.62 26.19 23.54
C SER A 290 -14.24 25.73 23.11
N LYS A 291 -13.20 26.36 23.66
CA LYS A 291 -11.83 26.03 23.30
C LYS A 291 -11.46 24.62 23.77
N VAL A 292 -11.09 23.76 22.84
CA VAL A 292 -10.60 22.41 23.11
C VAL A 292 -9.09 22.37 22.92
N THR A 293 -8.39 21.80 23.90
CA THR A 293 -6.96 21.51 23.81
C THR A 293 -6.77 20.00 23.88
N VAL A 294 -6.01 19.45 22.93
CA VAL A 294 -5.74 18.00 22.89
C VAL A 294 -4.29 17.71 23.28
N SER A 295 -3.99 16.45 23.57
CA SER A 295 -2.63 15.93 23.58
C SER A 295 -2.46 15.00 22.39
N PHE A 296 -1.70 15.42 21.38
CA PHE A 296 -1.50 14.64 20.14
C PHE A 296 -0.05 14.19 19.97
N THR A 297 0.14 12.87 19.80
CA THR A 297 1.45 12.27 19.51
C THR A 297 1.35 11.33 18.31
N PRO A 298 1.95 11.68 17.16
CA PRO A 298 2.03 10.77 16.03
C PRO A 298 3.27 9.86 16.10
N HIS A 299 3.10 8.64 15.59
CA HIS A 299 4.11 7.61 15.49
C HIS A 299 4.22 7.13 14.04
N LEU A 300 5.45 7.00 13.56
CA LEU A 300 5.76 6.52 12.22
C LEU A 300 5.96 5.00 12.27
N MET A 301 5.21 4.28 11.44
CA MET A 301 5.18 2.82 11.39
C MET A 301 5.94 2.28 10.17
N PRO A 302 6.56 1.08 10.27
CA PRO A 302 7.30 0.42 9.19
C PRO A 302 6.33 -0.24 8.19
N MET A 303 5.37 0.52 7.69
CA MET A 303 4.40 0.10 6.68
C MET A 303 4.15 1.24 5.69
N SER A 304 3.77 0.91 4.45
CA SER A 304 3.57 1.93 3.42
C SER A 304 2.32 2.77 3.65
N ARG A 305 1.19 2.13 3.94
CA ARG A 305 -0.14 2.75 4.08
C ARG A 305 -0.85 2.29 5.34
N GLY A 306 -1.79 3.11 5.78
CA GLY A 306 -2.65 2.86 6.92
C GLY A 306 -2.42 3.87 8.04
N MET A 307 -3.48 4.22 8.74
CA MET A 307 -3.44 5.13 9.87
C MET A 307 -4.42 4.66 10.94
N GLN A 308 -3.98 4.71 12.19
CA GLN A 308 -4.79 4.41 13.36
C GLN A 308 -4.66 5.56 14.36
N SER A 309 -5.79 6.06 14.85
CA SER A 309 -5.83 6.92 16.04
C SER A 309 -6.41 6.13 17.19
N THR A 310 -5.63 5.97 18.26
CA THR A 310 -6.12 5.49 19.55
C THR A 310 -6.34 6.70 20.43
N ILE A 311 -7.60 6.94 20.79
CA ILE A 311 -8.05 8.17 21.43
C ILE A 311 -8.60 7.82 22.82
N TYR A 312 -8.07 8.46 23.84
CA TYR A 312 -8.49 8.32 25.22
C TYR A 312 -9.28 9.55 25.62
N VAL A 313 -10.49 9.35 26.11
CA VAL A 313 -11.44 10.40 26.49
C VAL A 313 -12.01 10.14 27.87
N GLU A 314 -12.33 11.21 28.59
CA GLU A 314 -13.19 11.16 29.78
C GLU A 314 -14.64 11.24 29.31
N MET A 315 -15.49 10.32 29.77
CA MET A 315 -16.93 10.34 29.50
C MET A 315 -17.60 11.39 30.38
N ALA A 316 -18.68 11.99 29.89
CA ALA A 316 -19.48 12.91 30.68
C ALA A 316 -20.11 12.20 31.90
N PRO A 317 -20.44 12.91 32.99
CA PRO A 317 -21.08 12.31 34.16
C PRO A 317 -22.35 11.55 33.79
N GLY A 318 -22.41 10.27 34.16
CA GLY A 318 -23.55 9.40 33.87
C GLY A 318 -23.55 8.75 32.48
N ALA A 319 -22.63 9.12 31.59
CA ALA A 319 -22.46 8.46 30.29
C ALA A 319 -21.67 7.14 30.45
N SER A 320 -22.03 6.16 29.63
CA SER A 320 -21.37 4.85 29.53
C SER A 320 -20.74 4.65 28.15
N THR A 321 -19.83 3.68 28.04
CA THR A 321 -19.26 3.28 26.74
C THR A 321 -20.32 2.79 25.76
N GLU A 322 -21.43 2.24 26.27
CA GLU A 322 -22.58 1.85 25.47
C GLU A 322 -23.26 3.07 24.85
N ASP A 323 -23.42 4.16 25.60
CA ASP A 323 -24.02 5.39 25.08
C ASP A 323 -23.18 5.99 23.95
N LEU A 324 -21.86 6.02 24.11
CA LEU A 324 -20.92 6.43 23.07
C LEU A 324 -21.04 5.54 21.82
N TYR A 325 -21.07 4.22 22.02
CA TYR A 325 -21.21 3.26 20.92
C TYR A 325 -22.53 3.44 20.17
N GLN A 326 -23.65 3.51 20.89
CA GLN A 326 -24.98 3.67 20.27
C GLN A 326 -25.10 5.02 19.56
N HIS A 327 -24.56 6.07 20.15
CA HIS A 327 -24.58 7.38 19.51
C HIS A 327 -23.82 7.39 18.19
N LEU A 328 -22.58 6.86 18.17
CA LEU A 328 -21.81 6.75 16.92
C LEU A 328 -22.49 5.84 15.90
N ARG A 329 -23.09 4.73 16.35
CA ARG A 329 -23.79 3.79 15.48
C ARG A 329 -24.97 4.46 14.78
N HIS A 330 -25.75 5.22 15.54
CA HIS A 330 -26.89 5.95 15.02
C HIS A 330 -26.46 7.11 14.10
N PHE A 331 -25.45 7.88 14.52
CA PHE A 331 -24.95 9.02 13.76
C PHE A 331 -24.44 8.60 12.37
N TYR A 332 -23.71 7.48 12.29
CA TYR A 332 -23.12 6.98 11.05
C TYR A 332 -23.96 5.90 10.35
N GLU A 333 -25.20 5.64 10.78
CA GLU A 333 -26.02 4.54 10.23
C GLU A 333 -26.25 4.64 8.71
N LYS A 334 -26.30 5.87 8.19
CA LYS A 334 -26.54 6.17 6.76
C LYS A 334 -25.26 6.53 5.99
N GLU A 335 -24.12 6.54 6.66
CA GLU A 335 -22.85 6.88 6.02
C GLU A 335 -22.20 5.63 5.45
N GLU A 336 -21.91 5.66 4.14
CA GLU A 336 -21.27 4.53 3.45
C GLU A 336 -19.84 4.31 3.97
N PHE A 337 -19.06 5.39 4.06
CA PHE A 337 -17.62 5.30 4.28
C PHE A 337 -17.22 5.28 5.75
N VAL A 338 -18.14 5.40 6.71
CA VAL A 338 -17.83 5.35 8.14
C VAL A 338 -18.59 4.20 8.78
N VAL A 339 -17.84 3.18 9.18
CA VAL A 339 -18.42 1.94 9.71
C VAL A 339 -18.05 1.77 11.17
N LEU A 340 -19.06 1.72 12.04
CA LEU A 340 -18.88 1.29 13.41
C LEU A 340 -18.91 -0.25 13.48
N LEU A 341 -17.82 -0.84 13.98
CA LEU A 341 -17.69 -2.30 14.05
C LEU A 341 -18.56 -2.92 15.16
N GLY A 342 -18.64 -4.25 15.18
CA GLY A 342 -19.27 -4.97 16.29
C GLY A 342 -18.54 -4.70 17.62
N LYS A 343 -19.25 -4.66 18.75
CA LYS A 343 -18.69 -4.23 20.06
C LYS A 343 -17.36 -4.86 20.46
N ASN A 344 -17.11 -6.12 20.08
CA ASN A 344 -15.89 -6.85 20.44
C ASN A 344 -14.82 -6.87 19.33
N GLU A 345 -15.03 -6.15 18.22
CA GLU A 345 -14.13 -6.14 17.08
C GLU A 345 -13.15 -4.98 17.15
N VAL A 346 -11.87 -5.25 16.94
CA VAL A 346 -10.84 -4.20 16.92
C VAL A 346 -10.63 -3.72 15.49
N PRO A 347 -10.69 -2.41 15.20
CA PRO A 347 -10.36 -1.90 13.88
C PRO A 347 -8.89 -2.16 13.51
N HIS A 348 -8.62 -2.61 12.29
CA HIS A 348 -7.26 -2.83 11.77
C HIS A 348 -7.01 -2.03 10.50
N THR A 349 -5.89 -1.31 10.42
CA THR A 349 -5.50 -0.51 9.25
C THR A 349 -5.44 -1.32 7.95
N ARG A 350 -5.10 -2.62 8.03
CA ARG A 350 -5.06 -3.51 6.87
C ARG A 350 -6.43 -3.70 6.19
N HIS A 351 -7.53 -3.60 6.94
CA HIS A 351 -8.89 -3.84 6.43
C HIS A 351 -9.40 -2.68 5.57
N VAL A 352 -8.83 -1.48 5.75
CA VAL A 352 -9.18 -0.27 4.98
C VAL A 352 -8.16 0.08 3.90
N ARG A 353 -7.06 -0.68 3.79
CA ARG A 353 -5.95 -0.38 2.87
C ARG A 353 -6.43 -0.34 1.41
N GLY A 354 -6.23 0.80 0.75
CA GLY A 354 -6.66 1.06 -0.63
C GLY A 354 -8.13 1.45 -0.78
N SER A 355 -8.88 1.58 0.31
CA SER A 355 -10.31 1.92 0.32
C SER A 355 -10.57 3.30 0.94
N ASN A 356 -11.76 3.85 0.68
CA ASN A 356 -12.20 5.12 1.28
C ASN A 356 -12.91 4.93 2.63
N TYR A 357 -12.93 3.71 3.19
CA TYR A 357 -13.60 3.45 4.46
C TYR A 357 -12.78 3.94 5.67
N CYS A 358 -13.52 4.33 6.71
CA CYS A 358 -13.08 4.53 8.07
C CYS A 358 -13.78 3.49 8.95
N LEU A 359 -13.01 2.70 9.71
CA LEU A 359 -13.58 1.79 10.71
C LEU A 359 -13.35 2.36 12.10
N ILE A 360 -14.41 2.39 12.90
CA ILE A 360 -14.41 2.94 14.26
C ILE A 360 -14.91 1.87 15.24
N ASN A 361 -14.38 1.87 16.47
CA ASN A 361 -15.03 1.22 17.60
C ASN A 361 -14.68 1.89 18.94
N VAL A 362 -15.48 1.63 19.97
CA VAL A 362 -15.38 2.19 21.33
C VAL A 362 -15.18 1.05 22.32
N PHE A 363 -14.28 1.23 23.27
CA PHE A 363 -13.94 0.27 24.31
C PHE A 363 -13.95 0.94 25.69
N PRO A 364 -14.31 0.21 26.76
CA PRO A 364 -14.09 0.70 28.11
C PRO A 364 -12.59 0.83 28.41
N ASP A 365 -12.20 1.91 29.06
CA ASP A 365 -10.88 2.02 29.67
C ASP A 365 -10.87 1.28 31.03
N ARG A 366 -9.70 0.83 31.46
CA ARG A 366 -9.50 0.33 32.83
C ARG A 366 -9.74 1.42 33.86
N ILE A 367 -9.46 2.68 33.53
CA ILE A 367 -9.73 3.83 34.39
C ILE A 367 -11.26 4.11 34.37
N PRO A 368 -11.94 4.08 35.52
CA PRO A 368 -13.38 4.37 35.58
C PRO A 368 -13.70 5.76 35.02
N GLY A 369 -14.80 5.85 34.27
CA GLY A 369 -15.21 7.10 33.62
C GLY A 369 -14.43 7.45 32.36
N ARG A 370 -13.51 6.61 31.88
CA ARG A 370 -12.82 6.79 30.58
C ARG A 370 -13.24 5.76 29.54
N ALA A 371 -13.11 6.15 28.28
CA ALA A 371 -13.30 5.30 27.12
C ALA A 371 -12.09 5.40 26.17
N ILE A 372 -11.87 4.32 25.42
CA ILE A 372 -10.87 4.23 24.37
C ILE A 372 -11.61 4.13 23.04
N ILE A 373 -11.33 5.04 22.11
CA ILE A 373 -11.87 5.02 20.76
C ILE A 373 -10.74 4.68 19.79
N ILE A 374 -10.98 3.71 18.91
CA ILE A 374 -10.05 3.36 17.84
C ILE A 374 -10.70 3.72 16.51
N SER A 375 -9.98 4.48 15.69
CA SER A 375 -10.38 4.86 14.34
C SER A 375 -9.24 4.55 13.37
N VAL A 376 -9.56 3.85 12.26
CA VAL A 376 -8.58 3.49 11.23
C VAL A 376 -9.03 3.92 9.84
N ILE A 377 -8.09 4.40 9.04
CA ILE A 377 -8.27 4.81 7.64
C ILE A 377 -7.06 4.42 6.80
N ASP A 378 -7.21 4.41 5.47
CA ASP A 378 -6.04 4.54 4.58
C ASP A 378 -5.66 6.03 4.48
N ASN A 379 -4.42 6.36 4.85
CA ASN A 379 -3.92 7.73 4.94
C ASN A 379 -3.82 8.45 3.58
N LEU A 380 -3.75 7.72 2.47
CA LEU A 380 -3.71 8.30 1.12
C LEU A 380 -5.09 8.35 0.44
N VAL A 381 -6.04 7.54 0.90
CA VAL A 381 -7.42 7.50 0.39
C VAL A 381 -8.33 8.33 1.26
N LYS A 382 -8.99 7.76 2.29
CA LYS A 382 -9.88 8.55 3.18
C LYS A 382 -9.14 9.66 3.91
N GLY A 383 -7.85 9.49 4.19
CA GLY A 383 -7.02 10.52 4.80
C GLY A 383 -6.52 11.62 3.84
N ALA A 384 -6.75 11.49 2.53
CA ALA A 384 -6.32 12.48 1.54
C ALA A 384 -7.18 12.42 0.26
N SER A 385 -6.75 11.65 -0.74
CA SER A 385 -7.22 11.72 -2.13
C SER A 385 -8.62 11.15 -2.35
N GLY A 386 -8.99 10.12 -1.58
CA GLY A 386 -10.34 9.55 -1.59
C GLY A 386 -11.36 10.52 -0.98
N GLN A 387 -11.02 11.18 0.12
CA GLN A 387 -11.86 12.25 0.67
C GLN A 387 -11.92 13.46 -0.27
N ALA A 388 -10.82 13.80 -0.95
CA ALA A 388 -10.83 14.87 -1.95
C ALA A 388 -11.79 14.54 -3.10
N LEU A 389 -11.77 13.30 -3.60
CA LEU A 389 -12.71 12.84 -4.63
C LEU A 389 -14.16 12.82 -4.12
N GLN A 390 -14.37 12.41 -2.87
CA GLN A 390 -15.67 12.44 -2.20
C GLN A 390 -16.23 13.88 -2.12
N ASN A 391 -15.37 14.85 -1.77
CA ASN A 391 -15.71 16.27 -1.76
C ASN A 391 -16.08 16.76 -3.17
N LEU A 392 -15.26 16.45 -4.18
CA LEU A 392 -15.53 16.88 -5.55
C LEU A 392 -16.85 16.30 -6.07
N ASN A 393 -17.17 15.04 -5.77
CA ASN A 393 -18.46 14.45 -6.13
C ASN A 393 -19.64 15.29 -5.65
N LEU A 394 -19.62 15.72 -4.40
CA LEU A 394 -20.67 16.60 -3.86
C LEU A 394 -20.71 17.96 -4.56
N MET A 395 -19.55 18.55 -4.82
CA MET A 395 -19.46 19.85 -5.51
C MET A 395 -20.02 19.78 -6.95
N MET A 396 -19.87 18.64 -7.62
CA MET A 396 -20.26 18.43 -9.01
C MET A 396 -21.68 17.86 -9.18
N GLU A 397 -22.26 17.20 -8.18
CA GLU A 397 -23.63 16.68 -8.21
C GLU A 397 -24.65 17.77 -8.58
N LYS A 398 -24.52 18.97 -8.00
CA LYS A 398 -25.39 20.12 -8.32
C LYS A 398 -25.21 20.59 -9.77
N MET A 399 -23.98 20.52 -10.28
CA MET A 399 -23.66 20.90 -11.66
C MET A 399 -24.27 19.89 -12.65
N ALA A 400 -24.19 18.60 -12.35
CA ALA A 400 -24.83 17.53 -13.13
C ALA A 400 -26.36 17.65 -13.13
N LEU A 401 -26.98 18.06 -12.01
CA LEU A 401 -28.42 18.33 -11.93
C LEU A 401 -28.82 19.55 -12.79
N ASN A 402 -27.98 20.58 -12.88
CA ASN A 402 -28.22 21.75 -13.74
C ASN A 402 -28.05 21.43 -15.24
N PHE A 403 -27.14 20.53 -15.62
CA PHE A 403 -27.01 20.04 -17.00
C PHE A 403 -28.18 19.11 -17.42
N ASN A 404 -28.83 18.44 -16.47
CA ASN A 404 -29.90 17.47 -16.73
C ASN A 404 -31.33 17.99 -16.48
N ALA A 405 -31.54 19.31 -16.39
CA ALA A 405 -32.87 19.89 -16.17
C ALA A 405 -33.91 19.58 -17.29
N SER A 406 -33.48 19.00 -18.42
CA SER A 406 -34.38 18.49 -19.47
C SER A 406 -34.69 16.99 -19.41
N ALA A 407 -34.16 16.24 -18.43
CA ALA A 407 -34.31 14.77 -18.36
C ALA A 407 -34.75 14.21 -16.99
N VAL A 408 -35.13 15.06 -16.03
CA VAL A 408 -35.62 14.62 -14.71
C VAL A 408 -37.12 14.33 -14.76
N TYR A 409 -37.49 13.21 -15.38
CA TYR A 409 -38.78 12.54 -15.13
C TYR A 409 -38.72 11.00 -15.09
N SER A 410 -37.53 10.36 -15.20
CA SER A 410 -37.46 8.88 -15.26
C SER A 410 -36.81 8.17 -14.06
N LEU A 411 -36.31 8.89 -13.04
CA LEU A 411 -35.54 8.28 -11.95
C LEU A 411 -36.33 7.94 -10.67
N GLN A 412 -37.66 7.87 -10.73
CA GLN A 412 -38.48 7.44 -9.58
C GLN A 412 -38.77 5.93 -9.49
N ASN A 413 -38.24 5.08 -10.38
CA ASN A 413 -38.50 3.65 -10.34
C ASN A 413 -37.24 2.80 -10.45
N LEU A 414 -36.57 2.54 -9.31
CA LEU A 414 -35.76 1.34 -9.13
C LEU A 414 -36.03 0.73 -7.74
N PRO A 415 -36.15 -0.61 -7.62
CA PRO A 415 -36.75 -1.23 -6.45
C PRO A 415 -35.75 -1.35 -5.29
N SER A 416 -36.26 -1.03 -4.11
CA SER A 416 -35.69 -1.31 -2.79
C SER A 416 -35.19 -2.75 -2.64
N PHE A 417 -33.88 -2.92 -2.44
CA PHE A 417 -33.27 -4.22 -2.16
C PHE A 417 -33.51 -4.60 -0.68
N ARG A 418 -34.41 -5.57 -0.44
CA ARG A 418 -34.68 -6.13 0.88
C ARG A 418 -33.53 -7.05 1.33
N ARG A 419 -33.10 -6.83 2.56
CA ARG A 419 -32.15 -7.65 3.32
C ARG A 419 -32.86 -8.93 3.80
N THR A 420 -32.37 -10.11 3.44
CA THR A 420 -32.83 -11.38 4.02
C THR A 420 -31.68 -12.15 4.66
N GLN A 421 -31.90 -12.54 5.92
CA GLN A 421 -31.03 -13.35 6.75
C GLN A 421 -31.13 -14.86 6.41
N SER A 422 -30.01 -15.54 6.68
CA SER A 422 -29.82 -16.92 7.13
C SER A 422 -30.13 -18.13 6.24
N CYS A 423 -29.09 -18.96 6.19
CA CYS A 423 -29.03 -20.43 6.29
C CYS A 423 -28.66 -21.25 5.04
N ILE A 424 -27.79 -22.21 5.34
CA ILE A 424 -27.00 -23.09 4.48
C ILE A 424 -27.83 -24.34 4.13
N LEU A 425 -27.83 -24.76 2.87
CA LEU A 425 -27.58 -26.15 2.44
C LEU A 425 -27.52 -26.24 0.90
N SER A 426 -26.57 -27.05 0.45
CA SER A 426 -26.22 -27.29 -0.95
C SER A 426 -27.25 -28.14 -1.68
N TRP A 427 -27.41 -27.91 -2.99
CA TRP A 427 -27.46 -28.93 -4.04
C TRP A 427 -27.33 -28.26 -5.43
N LYS A 428 -26.43 -28.78 -6.28
CA LYS A 428 -26.29 -28.53 -7.73
C LYS A 428 -26.68 -29.83 -8.44
N PRO A 429 -27.38 -29.81 -9.59
CA PRO A 429 -26.73 -29.77 -10.93
C PRO A 429 -27.55 -28.95 -11.96
N ASN A 430 -27.11 -28.47 -13.14
CA ASN A 430 -26.04 -28.79 -14.08
C ASN A 430 -25.67 -27.50 -14.87
N GLN A 431 -24.39 -27.11 -14.89
CA GLN A 431 -23.47 -27.15 -16.06
C GLN A 431 -23.63 -26.07 -17.14
N LEU A 432 -22.83 -25.01 -17.00
CA LEU A 432 -22.12 -24.35 -18.09
C LEU A 432 -20.75 -23.92 -17.53
N CYS A 433 -19.71 -24.72 -17.82
CA CYS A 433 -18.33 -24.47 -17.39
C CYS A 433 -17.69 -23.41 -18.30
N GLN A 434 -17.37 -22.25 -17.75
CA GLN A 434 -16.34 -21.36 -18.30
C GLN A 434 -15.14 -21.37 -17.36
N ASN A 435 -14.00 -21.86 -17.87
CA ASN A 435 -12.71 -21.85 -17.20
C ASN A 435 -12.17 -20.43 -17.11
N THR A 436 -12.12 -19.85 -15.90
CA THR A 436 -11.30 -18.66 -15.61
C THR A 436 -9.88 -19.09 -15.23
N PRO A 437 -8.82 -18.65 -15.94
CA PRO A 437 -7.44 -18.84 -15.49
C PRO A 437 -7.10 -17.84 -14.36
N ARG A 438 -6.37 -18.33 -13.36
CA ARG A 438 -5.68 -17.50 -12.36
C ARG A 438 -4.63 -16.64 -13.06
N VAL A 439 -4.81 -15.31 -13.04
CA VAL A 439 -3.83 -14.36 -13.58
C VAL A 439 -2.76 -14.07 -12.52
N PHE A 440 -1.59 -14.70 -12.70
CA PHE A 440 -0.32 -14.19 -12.19
C PHE A 440 0.13 -13.03 -13.09
N CYS A 441 0.57 -11.94 -12.46
CA CYS A 441 1.13 -10.76 -13.13
C CYS A 441 2.53 -11.08 -13.68
N SER A 442 2.69 -11.05 -14.99
CA SER A 442 3.98 -10.89 -15.65
C SER A 442 3.92 -9.66 -16.57
N MET A 443 4.96 -8.84 -16.45
CA MET A 443 5.18 -7.65 -17.27
C MET A 443 5.35 -8.05 -18.73
N ASN A 444 4.68 -7.35 -19.65
CA ASN A 444 5.16 -7.28 -21.01
C ASN A 444 4.89 -5.92 -21.64
N MET A 445 5.90 -5.49 -22.39
CA MET A 445 6.12 -4.18 -22.99
C MET A 445 5.33 -4.02 -24.30
N ALA A 446 5.00 -2.75 -24.54
CA ALA A 446 4.43 -2.03 -25.68
C ALA A 446 4.24 -2.69 -27.07
N ALA A 447 3.17 -2.17 -27.70
CA ALA A 447 2.79 -2.03 -29.12
C ALA A 447 3.93 -2.15 -30.17
N ASP A 448 3.72 -2.62 -31.39
CA ASP A 448 2.58 -2.34 -32.28
C ASP A 448 2.42 -3.37 -33.43
N GLN A 449 1.18 -3.48 -33.90
CA GLN A 449 0.64 -4.00 -35.17
C GLN A 449 0.65 -5.48 -35.62
N SER A 450 -0.57 -5.82 -36.06
CA SER A 450 -1.04 -6.87 -36.99
C SER A 450 -1.16 -8.28 -36.42
N GLY A 451 -2.41 -8.74 -36.40
CA GLY A 451 -2.81 -9.98 -35.80
C GLY A 451 -2.31 -11.21 -36.53
N ASP A 452 -1.73 -12.14 -35.77
CA ASP A 452 -1.94 -13.56 -35.98
C ASP A 452 -1.52 -14.30 -34.69
N SER A 453 -2.40 -15.12 -34.13
CA SER A 453 -2.09 -15.91 -32.93
C SER A 453 -1.20 -17.09 -33.29
N ARG A 454 0.13 -16.91 -33.31
CA ARG A 454 1.09 -18.02 -33.42
C ARG A 454 1.82 -18.24 -32.11
N LYS A 455 1.73 -19.48 -31.62
CA LYS A 455 2.56 -20.01 -30.52
C LYS A 455 4.02 -19.66 -30.81
N LEU A 456 4.67 -18.93 -29.89
CA LEU A 456 6.11 -18.67 -29.93
C LEU A 456 6.85 -20.00 -29.98
N SER A 457 7.50 -20.29 -31.11
CA SER A 457 8.33 -21.47 -31.27
C SER A 457 9.73 -21.20 -30.74
N ILE A 458 10.46 -22.25 -30.33
CA ILE A 458 11.87 -22.13 -29.92
C ILE A 458 12.72 -21.49 -31.03
N GLY A 459 12.35 -21.73 -32.30
CA GLY A 459 12.98 -21.08 -33.45
C GLY A 459 12.86 -19.55 -33.42
N ASP A 460 11.70 -19.02 -33.04
CA ASP A 460 11.47 -17.57 -32.96
C ASP A 460 12.30 -16.90 -31.85
N VAL A 461 12.55 -17.62 -30.77
CA VAL A 461 13.39 -17.15 -29.65
C VAL A 461 14.86 -17.13 -30.07
N VAL A 462 15.32 -18.18 -30.75
CA VAL A 462 16.69 -18.27 -31.29
C VAL A 462 16.93 -17.17 -32.33
N GLU A 463 15.96 -16.91 -33.20
CA GLU A 463 16.02 -15.86 -34.22
C GLU A 463 16.10 -14.46 -33.58
N LYS A 464 15.30 -14.20 -32.53
CA LYS A 464 15.37 -12.93 -31.77
C LYS A 464 16.70 -12.77 -31.04
N ALA A 465 17.22 -13.83 -30.44
CA ALA A 465 18.52 -13.79 -29.77
C ALA A 465 19.65 -13.52 -30.77
N ARG A 466 19.58 -14.11 -31.97
CA ARG A 466 20.54 -13.86 -33.05
C ARG A 466 20.47 -12.41 -33.54
N ARG A 467 19.27 -11.86 -33.76
CA ARG A 467 19.10 -10.43 -34.12
C ARG A 467 19.62 -9.47 -33.05
N LEU A 468 19.38 -9.78 -31.78
CA LEU A 468 19.93 -9.00 -30.66
C LEU A 468 21.46 -9.06 -30.62
N TRP A 469 22.04 -10.25 -30.79
CA TRP A 469 23.49 -10.44 -30.88
C TRP A 469 24.09 -9.67 -32.05
N ASP A 470 23.48 -9.74 -33.23
CA ASP A 470 23.96 -9.07 -34.44
C ASP A 470 23.87 -7.54 -34.31
N SER A 471 22.84 -7.02 -33.62
CA SER A 471 22.68 -5.59 -33.31
C SER A 471 23.54 -5.09 -32.15
N SER A 472 24.26 -5.97 -31.44
CA SER A 472 25.03 -5.59 -30.27
C SER A 472 26.32 -4.82 -30.61
N PRO A 473 26.71 -3.80 -29.82
CA PRO A 473 27.94 -3.03 -30.01
C PRO A 473 29.21 -3.90 -29.98
N GLN A 474 30.27 -3.48 -30.70
CA GLN A 474 31.56 -4.20 -30.76
C GLN A 474 32.13 -4.61 -29.39
N PRO A 475 32.09 -3.78 -28.33
CA PRO A 475 32.58 -4.18 -27.01
C PRO A 475 31.89 -5.42 -26.40
N VAL A 476 30.61 -5.64 -26.74
CA VAL A 476 29.83 -6.80 -26.27
C VAL A 476 30.25 -8.06 -27.05
N LYS A 477 30.52 -7.92 -28.35
CA LYS A 477 30.98 -9.02 -29.21
C LYS A 477 32.42 -9.42 -28.92
N SER A 478 33.28 -8.48 -28.52
CA SER A 478 34.67 -8.71 -28.16
C SER A 478 34.88 -9.14 -26.70
N PHE A 479 33.82 -9.22 -25.89
CA PHE A 479 33.91 -9.63 -24.50
C PHE A 479 34.26 -11.14 -24.41
N PRO A 480 35.16 -11.57 -23.53
CA PRO A 480 35.63 -12.96 -23.46
C PRO A 480 34.60 -13.87 -22.75
N TRP A 481 33.42 -14.04 -23.35
CA TRP A 481 32.28 -14.77 -22.79
C TRP A 481 32.62 -16.19 -22.34
N ASN A 482 33.45 -16.90 -23.10
CA ASN A 482 33.89 -18.25 -22.73
C ASN A 482 34.67 -18.24 -21.41
N LYS A 483 35.62 -17.30 -21.26
CA LYS A 483 36.42 -17.18 -20.03
C LYS A 483 35.57 -16.74 -18.84
N THR A 484 34.57 -15.89 -19.07
CA THR A 484 33.61 -15.50 -18.03
C THR A 484 32.72 -16.65 -17.61
N LEU A 485 32.27 -17.47 -18.57
CA LEU A 485 31.48 -18.67 -18.30
C LEU A 485 32.30 -19.71 -17.51
N ASP A 486 33.55 -19.95 -17.90
CA ASP A 486 34.46 -20.85 -17.19
C ASP A 486 34.67 -20.40 -15.74
N ASN A 487 34.93 -19.10 -15.54
CA ASN A 487 35.07 -18.52 -14.21
C ASN A 487 33.78 -18.61 -13.39
N PHE A 488 32.62 -18.46 -14.03
CA PHE A 488 31.33 -18.58 -13.36
C PHE A 488 31.05 -20.03 -12.93
N ILE A 489 31.31 -21.00 -13.80
CA ILE A 489 31.19 -22.43 -13.49
C ILE A 489 32.13 -22.79 -12.34
N GLN A 490 33.39 -22.35 -12.39
CA GLN A 490 34.36 -22.60 -11.32
C GLN A 490 33.89 -22.01 -9.98
N LEU A 491 33.32 -20.81 -9.99
CA LEU A 491 32.81 -20.14 -8.79
C LEU A 491 31.61 -20.87 -8.18
N VAL A 492 30.75 -21.47 -9.01
CA VAL A 492 29.64 -22.32 -8.55
C VAL A 492 30.19 -23.61 -7.92
N VAL A 493 31.18 -24.24 -8.55
CA VAL A 493 31.82 -25.46 -8.04
C VAL A 493 32.52 -25.18 -6.70
N ASP A 494 33.30 -24.11 -6.59
CA ASP A 494 33.99 -23.72 -5.36
C ASP A 494 33.00 -23.42 -4.21
N LEU A 495 31.87 -22.77 -4.52
CA LEU A 495 30.82 -22.49 -3.55
C LEU A 495 30.18 -23.78 -3.03
N VAL A 496 29.88 -24.72 -3.93
CA VAL A 496 29.33 -26.04 -3.55
C VAL A 496 30.32 -26.78 -2.66
N LEU A 497 31.60 -26.81 -3.02
CA LEU A 497 32.66 -27.47 -2.24
C LEU A 497 32.84 -26.82 -0.86
N ALA A 498 32.78 -25.50 -0.76
CA ALA A 498 32.85 -24.79 0.52
C ALA A 498 31.66 -25.13 1.43
N VAL A 499 30.44 -25.16 0.89
CA VAL A 499 29.25 -25.55 1.65
C VAL A 499 29.38 -26.98 2.14
N PHE A 500 29.80 -27.92 1.29
CA PHE A 500 30.06 -29.29 1.74
C PHE A 500 31.14 -29.35 2.83
N LYS A 501 32.28 -28.69 2.66
CA LYS A 501 33.38 -28.74 3.63
C LYS A 501 32.97 -28.24 5.03
N TYR A 502 32.21 -27.15 5.11
CA TYR A 502 31.89 -26.50 6.38
C TYR A 502 30.56 -26.93 7.01
N LEU A 503 29.58 -27.38 6.22
CA LEU A 503 28.27 -27.79 6.73
C LEU A 503 28.13 -29.30 6.99
N SER A 504 28.98 -30.14 6.40
CA SER A 504 28.86 -31.61 6.56
C SER A 504 29.06 -32.05 8.00
N ILE A 505 30.10 -31.55 8.67
CA ILE A 505 30.44 -31.97 10.04
C ILE A 505 29.33 -31.60 11.05
N PRO A 506 28.82 -30.35 11.08
CA PRO A 506 27.69 -30.00 11.94
C PRO A 506 26.43 -30.82 11.62
N LEU A 507 26.11 -30.98 10.33
CA LEU A 507 24.92 -31.71 9.91
C LEU A 507 24.98 -33.18 10.36
N PHE A 508 26.11 -33.85 10.16
CA PHE A 508 26.30 -35.23 10.60
C PHE A 508 26.31 -35.41 12.10
N THR A 509 26.86 -34.45 12.82
CA THR A 509 26.87 -34.46 14.28
C THR A 509 25.44 -34.38 14.81
N VAL A 510 24.62 -33.48 14.25
CA VAL A 510 23.21 -33.31 14.64
C VAL A 510 22.37 -34.52 14.27
N THR A 511 22.55 -35.11 13.09
CA THR A 511 21.82 -36.33 12.70
C THR A 511 22.22 -37.53 13.53
N SER A 512 23.51 -37.70 13.85
CA SER A 512 23.97 -38.82 14.70
C SER A 512 23.44 -38.70 16.13
N ILE A 513 23.39 -37.49 16.69
CA ILE A 513 22.80 -37.24 18.02
C ILE A 513 21.28 -37.51 18.01
N SER A 514 20.59 -37.11 16.93
CA SER A 514 19.15 -37.36 16.76
C SER A 514 18.83 -38.86 16.68
N GLU A 515 19.60 -39.62 15.90
CA GLU A 515 19.41 -41.08 15.75
C GLU A 515 19.77 -41.84 17.05
N MET A 516 20.83 -41.42 17.74
CA MET A 516 21.17 -41.97 19.07
C MET A 516 20.07 -41.71 20.10
N SER A 517 19.47 -40.51 20.08
CA SER A 517 18.35 -40.15 20.96
C SER A 517 17.11 -41.00 20.68
N TYR A 518 16.80 -41.26 19.40
CA TYR A 518 15.70 -42.13 19.00
C TYR A 518 15.94 -43.61 19.39
N CYS A 519 17.14 -44.14 19.13
CA CYS A 519 17.50 -45.52 19.50
C CYS A 519 17.55 -45.75 21.02
N ALA A 520 17.92 -44.71 21.78
CA ALA A 520 17.89 -44.72 23.25
C ALA A 520 16.45 -44.73 23.79
N HIS A 521 15.52 -44.02 23.14
CA HIS A 521 14.11 -43.99 23.52
C HIS A 521 13.44 -45.37 23.35
N GLU A 522 13.77 -46.10 22.29
CA GLU A 522 13.24 -47.43 21.97
C GLU A 522 14.01 -48.60 22.62
N ARG A 523 15.03 -48.33 23.46
CA ARG A 523 15.93 -49.33 24.09
C ARG A 523 16.59 -50.31 23.10
N LYS A 524 16.85 -49.87 21.87
CA LYS A 524 17.38 -50.69 20.76
C LYS A 524 18.76 -50.22 20.26
N LEU A 525 19.61 -49.81 21.20
CA LEU A 525 20.97 -49.32 20.90
C LEU A 525 21.87 -50.32 20.14
N TYR A 526 21.56 -51.63 20.20
CA TYR A 526 22.33 -52.67 19.50
C TYR A 526 22.14 -52.67 17.98
N LEU A 527 21.14 -51.96 17.43
CA LEU A 527 20.86 -51.89 15.99
C LEU A 527 21.67 -50.80 15.26
N ILE A 528 22.32 -49.90 16.00
CA ILE A 528 23.10 -48.76 15.47
C ILE A 528 24.29 -49.16 14.57
N PRO A 529 25.05 -50.26 14.83
CA PRO A 529 26.21 -50.60 14.02
C PRO A 529 25.87 -50.97 12.57
N LEU A 530 24.67 -51.49 12.31
CA LEU A 530 24.30 -52.05 11.01
C LEU A 530 24.07 -50.96 9.94
N PRO A 531 23.25 -49.91 10.16
CA PRO A 531 23.11 -48.81 9.21
C PRO A 531 24.43 -48.05 8.98
N PHE A 532 25.27 -47.95 10.01
CA PHE A 532 26.58 -47.31 9.92
C PHE A 532 27.51 -48.10 8.98
N LEU A 533 27.62 -49.42 9.17
CA LEU A 533 28.44 -50.28 8.31
C LEU A 533 27.94 -50.32 6.86
N VAL A 534 26.62 -50.35 6.65
CA VAL A 534 26.02 -50.30 5.31
C VAL A 534 26.32 -48.95 4.63
N GLY A 535 26.21 -47.83 5.35
CA GLY A 535 26.54 -46.51 4.83
C GLY A 535 28.00 -46.38 4.41
N VAL A 536 28.93 -46.95 5.18
CA VAL A 536 30.36 -46.99 4.84
C VAL A 536 30.62 -47.82 3.58
N ALA A 537 29.98 -48.98 3.43
CA ALA A 537 30.15 -49.84 2.27
C ALA A 537 29.63 -49.18 0.97
N VAL A 538 28.44 -48.56 1.02
CA VAL A 538 27.86 -47.84 -0.12
C VAL A 538 28.71 -46.61 -0.48
N ALA A 539 29.28 -45.93 0.51
CA ALA A 539 30.18 -44.80 0.28
C ALA A 539 31.47 -45.18 -0.45
N GLY A 540 32.01 -46.37 -0.19
CA GLY A 540 33.15 -46.91 -0.94
C GLY A 540 32.83 -47.09 -2.42
N VAL A 541 31.71 -47.76 -2.73
CA VAL A 541 31.28 -48.02 -4.12
C VAL A 541 31.04 -46.73 -4.91
N LEU A 542 30.40 -45.73 -4.28
CA LEU A 542 30.13 -44.44 -4.93
C LEU A 542 31.41 -43.62 -5.16
N LYS A 543 32.39 -43.70 -4.24
CA LYS A 543 33.71 -43.07 -4.43
C LYS A 543 34.41 -43.65 -5.66
N ASP A 544 34.44 -44.98 -5.78
CA ASP A 544 35.15 -45.65 -6.88
C ASP A 544 34.47 -45.39 -8.23
N ALA A 545 33.13 -45.37 -8.27
CA ALA A 545 32.37 -45.00 -9.47
C ALA A 545 32.60 -43.53 -9.89
N ALA A 546 32.68 -42.61 -8.93
CA ALA A 546 32.94 -41.19 -9.19
C ALA A 546 34.36 -40.94 -9.72
N LEU A 547 35.37 -41.62 -9.17
CA LEU A 547 36.75 -41.56 -9.63
C LEU A 547 36.92 -42.15 -11.04
N GLY A 548 36.20 -43.24 -11.36
CA GLY A 548 36.19 -43.80 -12.72
C GLY A 548 35.51 -42.92 -13.78
N SER A 549 34.68 -41.95 -13.36
CA SER A 549 33.90 -41.10 -14.27
C SER A 549 34.61 -39.80 -14.69
N SER A 550 35.71 -39.41 -14.03
CA SER A 550 36.44 -38.18 -14.36
C SER A 550 37.92 -38.24 -13.95
N PRO A 551 38.88 -38.10 -14.89
CA PRO A 551 40.32 -38.11 -14.58
C PRO A 551 40.79 -36.94 -13.71
N TYR A 552 40.01 -35.87 -13.62
CA TYR A 552 40.38 -34.67 -12.86
C TYR A 552 40.02 -34.75 -11.36
N LEU A 553 39.31 -35.81 -10.94
CA LEU A 553 38.94 -36.03 -9.54
C LEU A 553 39.98 -36.80 -8.73
N GLU A 554 40.96 -37.43 -9.39
CA GLU A 554 42.02 -38.22 -8.73
C GLU A 554 42.96 -37.34 -7.89
N HIS A 555 43.06 -36.05 -8.20
CA HIS A 555 43.91 -35.08 -7.51
C HIS A 555 43.13 -34.10 -6.62
N ALA A 556 41.80 -34.23 -6.56
CA ALA A 556 40.97 -33.40 -5.70
C ALA A 556 40.80 -34.13 -4.35
N GLU A 557 41.32 -33.58 -3.26
CA GLU A 557 41.07 -34.06 -1.89
C GLU A 557 39.61 -33.79 -1.48
N VAL A 558 38.68 -34.50 -2.11
CA VAL A 558 37.25 -34.44 -1.80
C VAL A 558 36.92 -35.58 -0.84
N PRO A 559 36.31 -35.31 0.33
CA PRO A 559 35.96 -36.35 1.28
C PRO A 559 34.69 -37.07 0.81
N TRP A 560 34.82 -37.92 -0.20
CA TRP A 560 33.73 -38.65 -0.85
C TRP A 560 32.88 -39.48 0.10
N HIS A 561 33.48 -39.95 1.20
CA HIS A 561 32.78 -40.63 2.28
C HIS A 561 31.71 -39.73 2.93
N LEU A 562 31.96 -38.42 3.11
CA LEU A 562 30.96 -37.49 3.65
C LEU A 562 29.82 -37.25 2.66
N ILE A 563 30.10 -37.09 1.37
CA ILE A 563 29.08 -36.86 0.35
C ILE A 563 28.16 -38.09 0.21
N ALA A 564 28.75 -39.29 0.18
CA ALA A 564 27.97 -40.52 0.08
C ALA A 564 27.15 -40.80 1.35
N VAL A 565 27.67 -40.47 2.54
CA VAL A 565 26.91 -40.57 3.79
C VAL A 565 25.74 -39.56 3.78
N VAL A 566 25.88 -38.37 3.17
CA VAL A 566 24.79 -37.39 3.05
C VAL A 566 23.70 -37.95 2.14
N ILE A 567 24.08 -38.51 1.00
CA ILE A 567 23.15 -39.12 0.05
C ILE A 567 22.42 -40.32 0.69
N PHE A 568 23.15 -41.18 1.40
CA PHE A 568 22.59 -42.34 2.08
C PHE A 568 21.57 -41.95 3.15
N PHE A 569 21.87 -41.00 4.04
CA PHE A 569 20.91 -40.53 5.06
C PHE A 569 19.75 -39.73 4.49
N THR A 570 19.94 -39.07 3.34
CA THR A 570 18.85 -38.40 2.62
C THR A 570 17.89 -39.42 2.00
N LEU A 571 18.41 -40.53 1.47
CA LEU A 571 17.63 -41.63 0.90
C LEU A 571 16.97 -42.53 1.98
N LEU A 572 17.61 -42.70 3.14
CA LEU A 572 17.04 -43.41 4.29
C LEU A 572 15.83 -42.67 4.89
N LYS A 573 15.69 -41.38 4.59
CA LYS A 573 14.56 -40.53 4.99
C LYS A 573 13.32 -40.65 4.09
N PHE A 574 13.42 -41.38 2.97
CA PHE A 574 12.33 -41.51 1.99
C PHE A 574 11.30 -42.62 2.30
N PRO A 575 11.63 -43.71 3.03
CA PRO A 575 10.64 -44.69 3.45
C PRO A 575 10.57 -44.79 4.99
N GLY A 576 9.79 -43.93 5.63
CA GLY A 576 9.47 -44.02 7.07
C GLY A 576 8.09 -43.43 7.36
N PRO A 577 7.07 -44.22 7.74
CA PRO A 577 5.67 -43.79 7.71
C PRO A 577 5.19 -43.01 8.94
N TYR A 578 6.06 -42.53 9.84
CA TYR A 578 5.62 -41.79 11.03
C TYR A 578 6.61 -40.71 11.43
N TYR A 579 6.32 -39.45 11.06
CA TYR A 579 6.82 -38.29 11.79
C TYR A 579 5.90 -37.07 11.60
N PRO A 580 5.03 -36.75 12.59
CA PRO A 580 4.41 -35.45 12.68
C PRO A 580 5.33 -34.47 13.43
N TYR A 581 5.27 -33.20 13.03
CA TYR A 581 5.59 -32.03 13.87
C TYR A 581 7.03 -31.45 13.97
N TRP A 582 7.91 -31.63 12.99
CA TRP A 582 9.15 -30.81 12.90
C TRP A 582 9.38 -30.11 11.55
N GLY A 583 8.50 -30.32 10.56
CA GLY A 583 8.56 -29.66 9.25
C GLY A 583 8.29 -28.15 9.23
N ARG A 584 8.00 -27.50 10.37
CA ARG A 584 7.73 -26.05 10.44
C ARG A 584 8.91 -25.19 10.85
N ILE A 585 10.03 -25.77 11.31
CA ILE A 585 11.18 -24.97 11.77
C ILE A 585 12.25 -24.82 10.66
N PHE A 586 12.41 -25.81 9.78
CA PHE A 586 13.49 -25.78 8.78
C PHE A 586 13.06 -25.37 7.36
N ILE A 587 11.78 -25.50 7.01
CA ILE A 587 11.28 -25.15 5.66
C ILE A 587 11.24 -23.62 5.42
N PRO A 588 10.97 -22.73 6.39
CA PRO A 588 10.92 -21.29 6.11
C PRO A 588 12.30 -20.62 5.89
N HIS A 589 13.40 -21.19 6.38
CA HIS A 589 14.73 -20.56 6.28
C HIS A 589 15.48 -20.93 5.00
N PHE A 590 15.24 -22.12 4.44
CA PHE A 590 15.71 -22.49 3.11
C PHE A 590 14.85 -21.86 1.99
N ALA A 591 13.53 -21.76 2.19
CA ALA A 591 12.62 -21.19 1.18
C ALA A 591 12.72 -19.65 1.04
N ASN A 592 13.15 -18.92 2.08
CA ASN A 592 13.28 -17.46 2.03
C ASN A 592 14.65 -16.92 1.57
N GLY A 593 15.59 -17.80 1.19
CA GLY A 593 16.90 -17.38 0.69
C GLY A 593 17.77 -16.63 1.71
N ALA A 594 17.39 -16.60 2.99
CA ALA A 594 18.12 -15.90 4.04
C ALA A 594 19.48 -16.56 4.29
N LEU A 595 19.54 -17.90 4.34
CA LEU A 595 20.80 -18.63 4.49
C LEU A 595 21.73 -18.39 3.29
N LEU A 596 21.18 -18.41 2.07
CA LEU A 596 21.93 -18.16 0.85
C LEU A 596 22.47 -16.73 0.79
N ARG A 597 21.69 -15.73 1.26
CA ARG A 597 22.13 -14.33 1.39
C ARG A 597 23.20 -14.17 2.46
N THR A 598 23.06 -14.79 3.61
CA THR A 598 24.06 -14.72 4.69
C THR A 598 25.39 -15.32 4.24
N LEU A 599 25.36 -16.46 3.52
CA LEU A 599 26.55 -17.06 2.92
C LEU A 599 27.13 -16.19 1.79
N TRP A 600 26.28 -15.57 0.97
CA TRP A 600 26.70 -14.61 -0.07
C TRP A 600 27.36 -13.35 0.50
N PHE A 601 26.84 -12.79 1.59
CA PHE A 601 27.43 -11.65 2.28
C PHE A 601 28.72 -12.01 3.00
N MET A 602 28.84 -13.21 3.59
CA MET A 602 30.11 -13.70 4.14
C MET A 602 31.17 -13.87 3.05
N PHE A 603 30.80 -14.37 1.87
CA PHE A 603 31.69 -14.51 0.73
C PHE A 603 32.18 -13.16 0.19
N LEU A 604 31.30 -12.16 0.08
CA LEU A 604 31.67 -10.78 -0.31
C LEU A 604 32.53 -10.09 0.76
N TRP A 605 32.27 -10.35 2.04
CA TRP A 605 33.08 -9.83 3.15
C TRP A 605 34.50 -10.43 3.15
N SER A 606 34.61 -11.72 2.86
CA SER A 606 35.89 -12.44 2.70
C SER A 606 36.73 -11.93 1.52
N ARG A 607 36.11 -11.31 0.50
CA ARG A 607 36.78 -10.76 -0.68
C ARG A 607 37.06 -9.25 -0.61
N ARG A 608 36.71 -8.55 0.48
CA ARG A 608 37.20 -7.18 0.67
C ARG A 608 38.73 -7.22 0.73
N PRO A 609 39.45 -6.40 -0.06
CA PRO A 609 40.90 -6.31 0.06
C PRO A 609 41.22 -5.88 1.49
N ARG A 610 41.82 -6.79 2.27
CA ARG A 610 42.49 -6.39 3.50
C ARG A 610 43.67 -5.53 3.06
N ARG A 611 43.71 -4.26 3.48
CA ARG A 611 44.91 -3.43 3.32
C ARG A 611 46.06 -4.23 3.95
N THR A 612 46.94 -4.74 3.10
CA THR A 612 48.18 -5.38 3.51
C THR A 612 49.09 -4.29 4.06
N SER A 613 49.34 -4.35 5.36
CA SER A 613 50.50 -3.74 5.99
C SER A 613 51.77 -4.37 5.40
N GLU A 614 52.76 -3.51 5.10
CA GLU A 614 54.15 -3.81 4.71
C GLU A 614 54.32 -4.29 3.25
N ASN A 615 55.18 -3.73 2.39
CA ASN A 615 56.45 -3.04 2.56
C ASN A 615 56.74 -2.10 1.36
N ASN A 616 57.29 -0.91 1.62
CA ASN A 616 58.29 -0.23 0.78
C ASN A 616 58.82 1.03 1.52
N GLN A 617 60.00 0.92 2.13
CA GLN A 617 60.90 2.08 2.27
C GLN A 617 61.45 2.42 0.88
N PRO A 618 61.66 3.71 0.59
CA PRO A 618 63.06 4.14 0.52
C PRO A 618 63.33 5.55 1.08
N ALA A 619 64.56 5.68 1.60
CA ALA A 619 65.45 6.83 1.54
C ALA A 619 64.98 8.19 2.10
N LEU A 620 65.44 8.47 3.32
CA LEU A 620 65.85 9.82 3.73
C LEU A 620 67.00 10.29 2.83
N MET A 621 66.78 11.35 2.06
CA MET A 621 67.82 12.33 1.73
C MET A 621 67.20 13.72 1.59
N THR A 622 67.80 14.62 2.35
CA THR A 622 67.62 16.07 2.43
C THR A 622 68.06 16.77 1.14
N ASP A 623 67.31 17.78 0.68
CA ASP A 623 67.83 19.02 0.07
C ASP A 623 66.66 20.01 -0.08
N ASN A 624 66.65 21.12 0.66
CA ASN A 624 67.30 22.41 0.39
C ASN A 624 66.76 23.19 -0.83
N HIS A 625 65.94 24.20 -0.50
CA HIS A 625 66.01 25.60 -0.95
C HIS A 625 66.85 26.00 -2.19
N LYS A 626 66.25 26.96 -2.93
CA LYS A 626 66.79 27.91 -3.93
C LYS A 626 66.88 27.37 -5.36
N THR A 627 66.71 28.13 -6.44
CA THR A 627 66.27 29.49 -6.82
C THR A 627 66.19 29.45 -8.36
N ASP A 628 65.61 30.49 -8.97
CA ASP A 628 65.83 30.92 -10.38
C ASP A 628 65.22 30.04 -11.49
N GLU A 629 64.72 30.53 -12.62
CA GLU A 629 64.41 31.83 -13.20
C GLU A 629 63.60 31.54 -14.48
N ALA A 630 62.96 32.59 -15.03
CA ALA A 630 62.31 32.71 -16.35
C ALA A 630 60.87 32.17 -16.50
#